data_AF-A0A6J4N8B8-F1
#
_entry.id   AF-A0A6J4N8B8-F1
#
_cell.length_a   1.000
_cell.length_b   1.000
_cell.length_c   1.000
_cell.angle_alpha   90.00
_cell.angle_beta   90.00
_cell.angle_gamma   90.00
#
_symmetry.space_group_name_H-M   'P 1'
#
loop_
_entity.id
_entity.type
_entity.pdbx_description
1 polymer ?
#
loop_
_entity_poly.entity_id
_entity_poly.type
_entity_poly.pdbx_seq_one_letter_code
_entity_poly.pdbx_strand_id
1 'polypeptide(L)'
;MSEQLGPLATAIATVVVALIGGGAGYLTAGWKVRELRVAHAQKLRDSYLENARKVAGEVYIPLAIVLAELSRSYSEFRVHVDFQASTAPVGAINRFKAACGRFDSTYSELLSRGASAYLTLHLEEELQDFALFLRGSVEAESITRKATLSPKFAGVAYSEIQVQGARSIAMLRVLERASAGIIRTLVPFRLVELSVTEETLASPVTSRDFEQRFQRSTLPMGVLIKEVTLGSRSG
;
A
#
# COMPACT_ATOMS: atom_id res chain seq x y z
N MET A 1 88.06 31.29 1.53
CA MET A 1 86.80 31.30 0.75
C MET A 1 85.95 30.05 1.05
N SER A 2 85.93 29.55 2.29
CA SER A 2 85.19 28.34 2.69
C SER A 2 84.02 28.60 3.65
N GLU A 3 83.76 29.86 4.04
CA GLU A 3 82.74 30.21 5.04
C GLU A 3 81.33 30.55 4.49
N GLN A 4 81.14 30.61 3.17
CA GLN A 4 79.84 30.98 2.58
C GLN A 4 78.96 29.79 2.13
N LEU A 5 79.44 28.54 2.27
CA LEU A 5 78.70 27.35 1.83
C LEU A 5 77.71 26.79 2.87
N GLY A 6 77.91 27.08 4.16
CA GLY A 6 77.04 26.63 5.25
C GLY A 6 75.57 27.11 5.18
N PRO A 7 75.30 28.41 4.94
CA PRO A 7 73.92 28.92 4.94
C PRO A 7 73.10 28.57 3.68
N LEU A 8 73.76 28.29 2.55
CA LEU A 8 73.07 27.86 1.32
C LEU A 8 72.60 26.41 1.41
N ALA A 9 73.37 25.52 2.04
CA ALA A 9 72.99 24.13 2.23
C ALA A 9 71.79 23.97 3.18
N THR A 10 71.72 24.78 4.25
CA THR A 10 70.59 24.77 5.19
C THR A 10 69.32 25.39 4.60
N ALA A 11 69.43 26.42 3.75
CA ALA A 11 68.28 27.02 3.05
C ALA A 11 67.66 26.06 2.01
N ILE A 12 68.47 25.29 1.29
CA ILE A 12 67.97 24.29 0.33
C ILE A 12 67.32 23.11 1.08
N ALA A 13 67.92 22.67 2.19
CA ALA A 13 67.35 21.61 3.02
C ALA A 13 65.98 21.97 3.61
N THR A 14 65.78 23.21 4.07
CA THR A 14 64.47 23.65 4.61
C THR A 14 63.39 23.77 3.54
N VAL A 15 63.72 24.18 2.31
CA VAL A 15 62.75 24.24 1.19
C VAL A 15 62.34 22.83 0.74
N VAL A 16 63.28 21.88 0.67
CA VAL A 16 62.98 20.48 0.32
C VAL A 16 62.12 19.80 1.40
N VAL A 17 62.42 20.01 2.69
CA VAL A 17 61.60 19.49 3.79
C VAL A 17 60.19 20.11 3.79
N ALA A 18 60.05 21.40 3.48
CA ALA A 18 58.75 22.05 3.36
C ALA A 18 57.93 21.54 2.16
N LEU A 19 58.56 21.26 1.02
CA LEU A 19 57.90 20.69 -0.16
C LEU A 19 57.46 19.25 0.05
N ILE A 20 58.30 18.41 0.67
CA ILE A 20 57.95 17.02 1.00
C ILE A 20 56.86 16.98 2.09
N GLY A 21 56.93 17.86 3.09
CA GLY A 21 55.90 18.01 4.12
C GLY A 21 54.56 18.50 3.56
N GLY A 22 54.57 19.45 2.63
CA GLY A 22 53.36 19.97 1.96
C GLY A 22 52.68 18.94 1.05
N GLY A 23 53.47 18.14 0.30
CA GLY A 23 52.94 17.07 -0.57
C GLY A 23 52.29 15.91 0.20
N ALA A 24 52.88 15.50 1.32
CA ALA A 24 52.31 14.46 2.20
C ALA A 24 50.98 14.89 2.84
N GLY A 25 50.84 16.18 3.17
CA GLY A 25 49.59 16.75 3.69
C GLY A 25 48.42 16.67 2.70
N TYR A 26 48.67 16.90 1.42
CA TYR A 26 47.62 16.85 0.39
C TYR A 26 47.09 15.43 0.14
N LEU A 27 47.99 14.44 0.07
CA LEU A 27 47.59 13.04 -0.10
C LEU A 27 46.79 12.54 1.10
N THR A 28 47.28 12.77 2.33
CA THR A 28 46.59 12.34 3.55
C THR A 28 45.22 13.01 3.73
N ALA A 29 45.07 14.27 3.32
CA ALA A 29 43.76 14.93 3.28
C ALA A 29 42.78 14.24 2.30
N GLY A 30 43.25 13.85 1.11
CA GLY A 30 42.44 13.12 0.13
C GLY A 30 41.93 11.77 0.64
N TRP A 31 42.79 11.00 1.35
CA TRP A 31 42.40 9.73 1.98
C TRP A 31 41.35 9.93 3.07
N LYS A 32 41.55 10.90 3.97
CA LYS A 32 40.57 11.23 5.03
C LYS A 32 39.22 11.66 4.46
N VAL A 33 39.19 12.44 3.39
CA VAL A 33 37.92 12.84 2.75
C VAL A 33 37.20 11.62 2.16
N ARG A 34 37.92 10.68 1.54
CA ARG A 34 37.31 9.44 1.03
C ARG A 34 36.77 8.57 2.17
N GLU A 35 37.54 8.41 3.24
CA GLU A 35 37.12 7.66 4.43
C GLU A 35 35.87 8.27 5.06
N LEU A 36 35.83 9.59 5.26
CA LEU A 36 34.66 10.31 5.77
C LEU A 36 33.44 10.14 4.87
N ARG A 37 33.61 10.16 3.54
CA ARG A 37 32.51 9.92 2.59
C ARG A 37 31.96 8.49 2.70
N VAL A 38 32.84 7.50 2.78
CA VAL A 38 32.45 6.08 2.93
C VAL A 38 31.72 5.89 4.27
N ALA A 39 32.28 6.41 5.36
CA ALA A 39 31.67 6.34 6.69
C ALA A 39 30.31 7.05 6.74
N HIS A 40 30.19 8.22 6.11
CA HIS A 40 28.92 8.95 6.03
C HIS A 40 27.88 8.21 5.19
N ALA A 41 28.27 7.68 4.03
CA ALA A 41 27.38 6.89 3.18
C ALA A 41 26.91 5.61 3.89
N GLN A 42 27.81 4.95 4.62
CA GLN A 42 27.46 3.80 5.45
C GLN A 42 26.50 4.18 6.57
N LYS A 43 26.76 5.27 7.31
CA LYS A 43 25.87 5.77 8.37
C LYS A 43 24.49 6.12 7.86
N LEU A 44 24.39 6.76 6.69
CA LEU A 44 23.11 7.04 6.05
C LEU A 44 22.37 5.73 5.74
N ARG A 45 23.04 4.78 5.08
CA ARG A 45 22.45 3.48 4.75
C ARG A 45 21.95 2.73 5.99
N ASP A 46 22.77 2.68 7.04
CA ASP A 46 22.43 1.98 8.28
C ASP A 46 21.25 2.68 8.98
N SER A 47 21.21 4.01 9.00
CA SER A 47 20.06 4.79 9.50
C SER A 47 18.78 4.54 8.69
N TYR A 48 18.88 4.46 7.37
CA TYR A 48 17.73 4.13 6.50
C TYR A 48 17.23 2.71 6.76
N LEU A 49 18.13 1.72 6.89
CA LEU A 49 17.76 0.33 7.16
C LEU A 49 17.14 0.18 8.55
N GLU A 50 17.67 0.89 9.55
CA GLU A 50 17.12 0.87 10.91
C GLU A 50 15.73 1.49 10.96
N ASN A 51 15.53 2.64 10.30
CA ASN A 51 14.20 3.24 10.16
C ASN A 51 13.23 2.33 9.41
N ALA A 52 13.67 1.71 8.31
CA ALA A 52 12.84 0.77 7.56
C ALA A 52 12.45 -0.46 8.40
N ARG A 53 13.37 -1.03 9.18
CA ARG A 53 13.09 -2.14 10.11
C ARG A 53 12.11 -1.73 11.20
N LYS A 54 12.32 -0.55 11.78
CA LYS A 54 11.43 0.00 12.80
C LYS A 54 10.02 0.19 12.25
N VAL A 55 9.90 0.80 11.06
CA VAL A 55 8.61 0.99 10.37
C VAL A 55 7.96 -0.34 10.02
N ALA A 56 8.71 -1.31 9.49
CA ALA A 56 8.21 -2.65 9.23
C ALA A 56 7.67 -3.31 10.51
N GLY A 57 8.43 -3.20 11.61
CA GLY A 57 8.06 -3.76 12.91
C GLY A 57 6.86 -3.09 13.57
N GLU A 58 6.72 -1.77 13.42
CA GLU A 58 5.66 -1.00 14.08
C GLU A 58 4.36 -0.93 13.28
N VAL A 59 4.42 -1.01 11.94
CA VAL A 59 3.25 -0.83 11.06
C VAL A 59 2.86 -2.13 10.37
N TYR A 60 3.80 -2.71 9.60
CA TYR A 60 3.48 -3.81 8.69
C TYR A 60 3.28 -5.15 9.40
N ILE A 61 4.09 -5.44 10.44
CA ILE A 61 3.95 -6.69 11.20
C ILE A 61 2.61 -6.77 11.94
N PRO A 62 2.18 -5.77 12.74
CA PRO A 62 0.87 -5.81 13.39
C PRO A 62 -0.28 -5.95 12.40
N LEU A 63 -0.19 -5.25 11.27
CA LEU A 63 -1.18 -5.35 10.20
C LEU A 63 -1.25 -6.76 9.59
N ALA A 64 -0.09 -7.37 9.32
CA ALA A 64 -0.01 -8.74 8.80
C ALA A 64 -0.64 -9.75 9.77
N ILE A 65 -0.36 -9.60 11.08
CA ILE A 65 -0.89 -10.46 12.14
C ILE A 65 -2.41 -10.37 12.18
N VAL A 66 -2.95 -9.15 12.27
CA VAL A 66 -4.40 -8.98 12.43
C VAL A 66 -5.17 -9.36 11.15
N LEU A 67 -4.58 -9.17 9.97
CA LEU A 67 -5.16 -9.65 8.70
C LEU A 67 -5.18 -11.18 8.66
N ALA A 68 -4.10 -11.85 9.07
CA ALA A 68 -4.03 -13.31 9.13
C ALA A 68 -5.02 -13.90 10.15
N GLU A 69 -5.16 -13.28 11.33
CA GLU A 69 -6.16 -13.64 12.32
C GLU A 69 -7.58 -13.50 11.79
N LEU A 70 -7.87 -12.40 11.07
CA LEU A 70 -9.17 -12.18 10.44
C LEU A 70 -9.46 -13.24 9.37
N SER A 71 -8.50 -13.53 8.48
CA SER A 71 -8.64 -14.58 7.46
C SER A 71 -8.85 -15.97 8.07
N ARG A 72 -8.15 -16.30 9.16
CA ARG A 72 -8.35 -17.54 9.91
C ARG A 72 -9.75 -17.59 10.53
N SER A 73 -10.17 -16.53 11.22
CA SER A 73 -11.50 -16.45 11.83
C SER A 73 -12.62 -16.58 10.80
N TYR A 74 -12.44 -15.99 9.61
CA TYR A 74 -13.37 -16.17 8.50
C TYR A 74 -13.41 -17.62 8.00
N SER A 75 -12.25 -18.27 7.87
CA SER A 75 -12.17 -19.67 7.45
C SER A 75 -12.90 -20.60 8.41
N GLU A 76 -12.73 -20.38 9.73
CA GLU A 76 -13.46 -21.12 10.77
C GLU A 76 -14.97 -20.82 10.72
N PHE A 77 -15.35 -19.56 10.52
CA PHE A 77 -16.75 -19.14 10.38
C PHE A 77 -17.43 -19.77 9.16
N ARG A 78 -16.76 -19.76 8.00
CA ARG A 78 -17.27 -20.24 6.71
C ARG A 78 -17.75 -21.68 6.76
N VAL A 79 -17.11 -22.55 7.54
CA VAL A 79 -17.53 -23.96 7.71
C VAL A 79 -18.93 -24.08 8.30
N HIS A 80 -19.40 -23.06 9.02
CA HIS A 80 -20.71 -23.03 9.66
C HIS A 80 -21.78 -22.24 8.89
N VAL A 81 -21.44 -21.66 7.74
CA VAL A 81 -22.36 -20.84 6.95
C VAL A 81 -23.16 -21.72 5.98
N ASP A 82 -24.48 -21.67 6.08
CA ASP A 82 -25.37 -22.12 5.03
C ASP A 82 -25.61 -20.94 4.06
N PHE A 83 -24.89 -20.95 2.94
CA PHE A 83 -25.02 -19.90 1.91
C PHE A 83 -26.36 -19.94 1.15
N GLN A 84 -27.09 -21.05 1.16
CA GLN A 84 -28.40 -21.13 0.50
C GLN A 84 -29.46 -20.46 1.37
N ALA A 85 -29.45 -20.76 2.67
CA ALA A 85 -30.34 -20.13 3.63
C ALA A 85 -29.85 -18.75 4.10
N SER A 86 -28.60 -18.38 3.83
CA SER A 86 -27.91 -17.20 4.39
C SER A 86 -27.92 -17.17 5.92
N THR A 87 -27.78 -18.33 6.56
CA THR A 87 -27.81 -18.48 8.03
C THR A 87 -26.51 -19.08 8.56
N ALA A 88 -26.22 -18.81 9.84
CA ALA A 88 -25.12 -19.42 10.58
C ALA A 88 -25.43 -19.41 12.09
N PRO A 89 -24.83 -20.31 12.89
CA PRO A 89 -24.97 -20.27 14.34
C PRO A 89 -24.52 -18.92 14.93
N VAL A 90 -25.34 -18.35 15.82
CA VAL A 90 -25.10 -17.03 16.44
C VAL A 90 -23.70 -16.94 17.07
N GLY A 91 -23.25 -18.00 17.74
CA GLY A 91 -21.91 -18.05 18.34
C GLY A 91 -20.78 -17.94 17.30
N ALA A 92 -20.93 -18.52 16.11
CA ALA A 92 -19.94 -18.40 15.04
C ALA A 92 -19.94 -16.98 14.44
N ILE A 93 -21.13 -16.41 14.23
CA ILE A 93 -21.28 -15.01 13.77
C ILE A 93 -20.60 -14.05 14.75
N ASN A 94 -20.88 -14.17 16.05
CA ASN A 94 -20.32 -13.25 17.05
C ASN A 94 -18.80 -13.36 17.16
N ARG A 95 -18.23 -14.57 17.05
CA ARG A 95 -16.77 -14.76 17.02
C ARG A 95 -16.13 -14.07 15.82
N PHE A 96 -16.74 -14.21 14.64
CA PHE A 96 -16.24 -13.55 13.43
C PHE A 96 -16.38 -12.02 13.52
N LYS A 97 -17.53 -11.51 13.95
CA LYS A 97 -17.74 -10.06 14.19
C LYS A 97 -16.71 -9.49 15.17
N ALA A 98 -16.37 -10.23 16.23
CA ALA A 98 -15.32 -9.82 17.16
C ALA A 98 -13.93 -9.75 16.49
N ALA A 99 -13.62 -10.65 15.55
CA ALA A 99 -12.39 -10.57 14.76
C ALA A 99 -12.38 -9.36 13.81
N CYS A 100 -13.51 -9.05 13.17
CA CYS A 100 -13.66 -7.81 12.38
C CYS A 100 -13.42 -6.56 13.24
N GLY A 101 -13.99 -6.52 14.45
CA GLY A 101 -13.78 -5.43 15.40
C GLY A 101 -12.31 -5.27 15.82
N ARG A 102 -11.59 -6.37 16.08
CA ARG A 102 -10.15 -6.34 16.38
C ARG A 102 -9.31 -5.83 15.21
N PHE A 103 -9.64 -6.25 13.99
CA PHE A 103 -9.02 -5.72 12.78
C PHE A 103 -9.21 -4.21 12.69
N ASP A 104 -10.45 -3.75 12.81
CA ASP A 104 -10.80 -2.34 12.68
C ASP A 104 -10.14 -1.46 13.74
N SER A 105 -10.10 -1.93 15.00
CA SER A 105 -9.45 -1.21 16.09
C SER A 105 -7.94 -1.11 15.89
N THR A 106 -7.29 -2.21 15.51
CA THR A 106 -5.84 -2.25 15.25
C THR A 106 -5.47 -1.35 14.07
N TYR A 107 -6.23 -1.42 12.97
CA TYR A 107 -6.03 -0.57 11.80
C TYR A 107 -6.18 0.92 12.15
N SER A 108 -7.24 1.29 12.86
CA SER A 108 -7.47 2.68 13.28
C SER A 108 -6.39 3.19 14.25
N GLU A 109 -5.92 2.33 15.16
CA GLU A 109 -4.82 2.65 16.08
C GLU A 109 -3.53 2.93 15.31
N LEU A 110 -3.17 2.07 14.35
CA LEU A 110 -2.00 2.27 13.49
C LEU A 110 -2.09 3.61 12.74
N LEU A 111 -3.24 3.93 12.15
CA LEU A 111 -3.45 5.21 11.46
C LEU A 111 -3.29 6.40 12.41
N SER A 112 -3.84 6.33 13.62
CA SER A 112 -3.70 7.39 14.63
C SER A 112 -2.26 7.64 15.07
N ARG A 113 -1.39 6.64 14.93
CA ARG A 113 0.05 6.72 15.20
C ARG A 113 0.87 7.19 14.00
N GLY A 114 0.22 7.56 12.90
CA GLY A 114 0.87 8.05 11.68
C GLY A 114 1.32 6.94 10.72
N ALA A 115 0.73 5.75 10.77
CA ALA A 115 1.05 4.66 9.85
C ALA A 115 0.85 5.04 8.37
N SER A 116 -0.08 5.95 8.05
CA SER A 116 -0.33 6.41 6.67
C SER A 116 0.91 7.01 6.00
N ALA A 117 1.83 7.63 6.75
CA ALA A 117 3.09 8.15 6.20
C ALA A 117 4.04 7.06 5.70
N TYR A 118 3.80 5.81 6.08
CA TYR A 118 4.66 4.67 5.80
C TYR A 118 4.03 3.63 4.89
N LEU A 119 2.70 3.63 4.73
CA LEU A 119 1.99 2.75 3.83
C LEU A 119 2.19 3.21 2.38
N THR A 120 2.31 2.26 1.45
CA THR A 120 2.17 2.59 0.03
C THR A 120 0.73 3.04 -0.22
N LEU A 121 0.53 4.06 -1.06
CA LEU A 121 -0.80 4.59 -1.38
C LEU A 121 -1.79 3.49 -1.76
N HIS A 122 -1.38 2.54 -2.60
CA HIS A 122 -2.26 1.44 -3.03
C HIS A 122 -2.70 0.53 -1.89
N LEU A 123 -1.80 0.18 -0.96
CA LEU A 123 -2.14 -0.61 0.22
C LEU A 123 -3.06 0.16 1.17
N GLU A 124 -2.83 1.46 1.36
CA GLU A 124 -3.69 2.31 2.19
C GLU A 124 -5.12 2.37 1.63
N GLU A 125 -5.27 2.57 0.33
CA GLU A 125 -6.57 2.58 -0.36
C GLU A 125 -7.31 1.24 -0.18
N GLU A 126 -6.64 0.11 -0.42
CA GLU A 126 -7.23 -1.23 -0.27
C GLU A 126 -7.62 -1.52 1.19
N LEU A 127 -6.79 -1.14 2.17
CA LEU A 127 -7.11 -1.31 3.59
C LEU A 127 -8.29 -0.46 4.02
N GLN A 128 -8.33 0.80 3.58
CA GLN A 128 -9.40 1.71 3.91
C GLN A 128 -10.73 1.24 3.32
N ASP A 129 -10.75 0.89 2.05
CA ASP A 129 -11.93 0.34 1.38
C ASP A 129 -12.40 -0.96 2.07
N PHE A 130 -11.47 -1.87 2.36
CA PHE A 130 -11.80 -3.11 3.06
C PHE A 130 -12.34 -2.88 4.47
N ALA A 131 -11.76 -1.94 5.23
CA ALA A 131 -12.26 -1.59 6.57
C ALA A 131 -13.68 -1.01 6.50
N LEU A 132 -13.97 -0.13 5.54
CA LEU A 132 -15.31 0.40 5.31
C LEU A 132 -16.31 -0.71 4.95
N PHE A 133 -15.91 -1.62 4.05
CA PHE A 133 -16.71 -2.78 3.68
C PHE A 133 -17.01 -3.68 4.88
N LEU A 134 -16.02 -3.98 5.73
CA LEU A 134 -16.23 -4.79 6.93
C LEU A 134 -17.18 -4.12 7.92
N ARG A 135 -16.98 -2.82 8.22
CA ARG A 135 -17.86 -2.06 9.12
C ARG A 135 -19.31 -2.10 8.63
N GLY A 136 -19.52 -1.81 7.34
CA GLY A 136 -20.85 -1.88 6.74
C GLY A 136 -21.45 -3.29 6.77
N SER A 137 -20.64 -4.32 6.58
CA SER A 137 -21.08 -5.72 6.50
C SER A 137 -21.41 -6.36 7.85
N VAL A 138 -20.80 -5.88 8.95
CA VAL A 138 -21.06 -6.42 10.30
C VAL A 138 -22.52 -6.22 10.71
N GLU A 139 -23.16 -5.13 10.28
CA GLU A 139 -24.55 -4.79 10.60
C GLU A 139 -25.50 -4.92 9.41
N ALA A 140 -24.99 -5.26 8.23
CA ALA A 140 -25.80 -5.38 7.03
C ALA A 140 -26.79 -6.54 7.10
N GLU A 141 -28.08 -6.21 6.96
CA GLU A 141 -29.16 -7.19 6.74
C GLU A 141 -29.38 -7.48 5.25
N SER A 142 -28.90 -6.60 4.37
CA SER A 142 -29.05 -6.73 2.92
C SER A 142 -27.80 -6.25 2.18
N ILE A 143 -27.66 -6.71 0.93
CA ILE A 143 -26.52 -6.35 0.09
C ILE A 143 -26.70 -4.90 -0.39
N THR A 144 -25.71 -4.06 -0.10
CA THR A 144 -25.62 -2.67 -0.58
C THR A 144 -24.52 -2.59 -1.61
N ARG A 145 -24.85 -2.13 -2.82
CA ARG A 145 -23.88 -1.96 -3.90
C ARG A 145 -23.89 -0.51 -4.42
N LYS A 146 -22.73 -0.10 -4.91
CA LYS A 146 -22.48 1.16 -5.61
C LYS A 146 -22.20 0.81 -7.07
N ALA A 147 -22.88 1.48 -7.98
CA ALA A 147 -22.58 1.42 -9.40
C ALA A 147 -21.97 2.76 -9.81
N THR A 148 -20.76 2.69 -10.34
CA THR A 148 -20.08 3.83 -10.95
C THR A 148 -20.20 3.71 -12.46
N LEU A 149 -20.77 4.74 -13.09
CA LEU A 149 -20.83 4.88 -14.53
C LEU A 149 -19.68 5.80 -14.97
N SER A 150 -18.75 5.21 -15.73
CA SER A 150 -17.62 5.93 -16.30
C SER A 150 -17.74 5.91 -17.83
N PRO A 151 -18.34 6.95 -18.44
CA PRO A 151 -18.31 7.13 -19.89
C PRO A 151 -16.88 7.46 -20.34
N LYS A 152 -16.31 6.63 -21.20
CA LYS A 152 -15.04 6.89 -21.88
C LYS A 152 -15.34 7.57 -23.21
N PHE A 153 -15.06 8.85 -23.30
CA PHE A 153 -15.10 9.62 -24.55
C PHE A 153 -13.69 9.66 -25.14
N ALA A 154 -13.51 9.33 -26.41
CA ALA A 154 -12.20 9.52 -27.04
C ALA A 154 -11.85 11.02 -27.08
N GLY A 155 -10.88 11.44 -26.25
CA GLY A 155 -10.33 12.80 -26.25
C GLY A 155 -10.91 13.79 -25.25
N VAL A 156 -11.79 13.40 -24.32
CA VAL A 156 -12.36 14.30 -23.29
C VAL A 156 -12.13 13.74 -21.89
N ALA A 157 -11.82 14.62 -20.94
CA ALA A 157 -11.59 14.28 -19.53
C ALA A 157 -12.84 13.63 -18.89
N TYR A 158 -12.59 12.61 -18.07
CA TYR A 158 -13.57 11.73 -17.45
C TYR A 158 -14.59 12.48 -16.57
N SER A 159 -15.88 12.20 -16.76
CA SER A 159 -16.93 12.51 -15.78
C SER A 159 -17.39 11.21 -15.12
N GLU A 160 -17.47 11.19 -13.80
CA GLU A 160 -17.89 10.01 -13.04
C GLU A 160 -19.29 10.25 -12.46
N ILE A 161 -20.25 9.35 -12.74
CA ILE A 161 -21.59 9.40 -12.15
C ILE A 161 -21.73 8.22 -11.19
N GLN A 162 -21.99 8.50 -9.92
CA GLN A 162 -22.12 7.49 -8.87
C GLN A 162 -23.59 7.29 -8.49
N VAL A 163 -24.08 6.05 -8.50
CA VAL A 163 -25.42 5.67 -8.06
C VAL A 163 -25.32 4.62 -6.94
N GLN A 164 -25.94 4.87 -5.79
CA GLN A 164 -25.92 3.98 -4.63
C GLN A 164 -27.35 3.52 -4.28
N GLY A 165 -27.56 2.23 -4.05
CA GLY A 165 -28.86 1.73 -3.57
C GLY A 165 -28.98 0.21 -3.47
N ALA A 166 -29.83 -0.26 -2.57
CA ALA A 166 -30.06 -1.69 -2.29
C ALA A 166 -30.94 -2.40 -3.36
N ARG A 167 -31.64 -1.67 -4.23
CA ARG A 167 -32.62 -2.22 -5.20
C ARG A 167 -32.43 -1.73 -6.65
N SER A 168 -31.45 -0.88 -6.94
CA SER A 168 -31.36 -0.09 -8.18
C SER A 168 -30.57 -0.74 -9.34
N ILE A 169 -29.93 -1.88 -9.12
CA ILE A 169 -28.99 -2.47 -10.10
C ILE A 169 -29.69 -3.21 -11.24
N ALA A 170 -30.84 -3.83 -10.98
CA ALA A 170 -31.62 -4.49 -12.02
C ALA A 170 -32.02 -3.49 -13.13
N MET A 171 -32.36 -2.25 -12.74
CA MET A 171 -32.71 -1.17 -13.65
C MET A 171 -31.50 -0.68 -14.45
N LEU A 172 -30.31 -0.61 -13.83
CA LEU A 172 -29.07 -0.20 -14.51
C LEU A 172 -28.59 -1.23 -15.54
N ARG A 173 -28.67 -2.53 -15.25
CA ARG A 173 -28.33 -3.60 -16.23
C ARG A 173 -29.31 -3.66 -17.41
N VAL A 174 -30.58 -3.31 -17.18
CA VAL A 174 -31.56 -3.14 -18.27
C VAL A 174 -31.18 -1.94 -19.13
N LEU A 175 -30.74 -0.84 -18.52
CA LEU A 175 -30.23 0.33 -19.24
C LEU A 175 -28.97 0.04 -20.05
N GLU A 176 -28.03 -0.76 -19.53
CA GLU A 176 -26.82 -1.17 -20.26
C GLU A 176 -27.16 -2.04 -21.48
N ARG A 177 -28.05 -3.02 -21.32
CA ARG A 177 -28.53 -3.86 -22.45
C ARG A 177 -29.34 -3.06 -23.47
N ALA A 178 -30.19 -2.15 -23.02
CA ALA A 178 -30.99 -1.29 -23.89
C ALA A 178 -30.14 -0.26 -24.64
N SER A 179 -29.16 0.35 -23.96
CA SER A 179 -28.25 1.34 -24.55
C SER A 179 -27.26 0.71 -25.52
N ALA A 180 -26.75 -0.51 -25.25
CA ALA A 180 -25.92 -1.24 -26.22
C ALA A 180 -26.65 -1.53 -27.55
N GLY A 181 -27.98 -1.72 -27.49
CA GLY A 181 -28.84 -1.92 -28.67
C GLY A 181 -29.25 -0.63 -29.39
N ILE A 182 -29.53 0.45 -28.66
CA ILE A 182 -30.05 1.70 -29.22
C ILE A 182 -28.92 2.66 -29.66
N ILE A 183 -27.78 2.66 -28.97
CA ILE A 183 -26.64 3.54 -29.31
C ILE A 183 -25.98 3.10 -30.62
N ARG A 184 -25.99 1.79 -30.94
CA ARG A 184 -25.46 1.28 -32.22
C ARG A 184 -26.22 1.75 -33.45
N THR A 185 -27.50 2.10 -33.32
CA THR A 185 -28.38 2.42 -34.46
C THR A 185 -28.50 3.92 -34.74
N LEU A 186 -28.22 4.80 -33.76
CA LEU A 186 -28.49 6.24 -33.88
C LEU A 186 -27.25 7.12 -33.99
N VAL A 187 -26.06 6.64 -33.62
CA VAL A 187 -24.84 7.45 -33.68
C VAL A 187 -23.71 6.61 -34.33
N PRO A 188 -23.25 6.94 -35.54
CA PRO A 188 -22.17 6.19 -36.22
C PRO A 188 -20.80 6.36 -35.55
N PHE A 189 -20.71 7.12 -34.46
CA PHE A 189 -19.49 7.34 -33.71
C PHE A 189 -19.29 6.25 -32.65
N ARG A 190 -18.36 5.33 -32.92
CA ARG A 190 -17.76 4.37 -31.96
C ARG A 190 -17.03 5.04 -30.76
N LEU A 191 -17.36 6.29 -30.43
CA LEU A 191 -16.51 7.17 -29.62
C LEU A 191 -16.82 7.16 -28.12
N VAL A 192 -17.90 6.49 -27.70
CA VAL A 192 -18.36 6.43 -26.30
C VAL A 192 -18.45 4.98 -25.85
N GLU A 193 -17.56 4.57 -24.96
CA GLU A 193 -17.62 3.28 -24.26
C GLU A 193 -18.10 3.55 -22.83
N LEU A 194 -19.28 3.05 -22.48
CA LEU A 194 -19.78 3.09 -21.10
C LEU A 194 -19.21 1.90 -20.35
N SER A 195 -18.40 2.18 -19.31
CA SER A 195 -18.00 1.16 -18.35
C SER A 195 -18.83 1.31 -17.08
N VAL A 196 -19.47 0.21 -16.66
CA VAL A 196 -20.19 0.11 -15.39
C VAL A 196 -19.32 -0.68 -14.43
N THR A 197 -18.83 -0.02 -13.40
CA THR A 197 -18.10 -0.69 -12.31
C THR A 197 -19.05 -0.88 -11.14
N GLU A 198 -19.34 -2.14 -10.82
CA GLU A 198 -20.18 -2.50 -9.67
C GLU A 198 -19.30 -2.86 -8.48
N GLU A 199 -19.55 -2.20 -7.36
CA GLU A 199 -18.83 -2.37 -6.12
C GLU A 199 -19.79 -2.72 -4.98
N THR A 200 -19.45 -3.73 -4.17
CA THR A 200 -20.26 -4.11 -3.01
C THR A 200 -19.75 -3.33 -1.81
N LEU A 201 -20.55 -2.38 -1.31
CA LEU A 201 -20.20 -1.54 -0.17
C LEU A 201 -20.44 -2.25 1.16
N ALA A 202 -21.49 -3.05 1.24
CA ALA A 202 -21.81 -3.82 2.44
C ALA A 202 -22.59 -5.07 2.04
N SER A 203 -22.39 -6.17 2.75
CA SER A 203 -23.13 -7.41 2.52
C SER A 203 -23.26 -8.20 3.82
N PRO A 204 -24.38 -8.90 4.07
CA PRO A 204 -24.49 -9.76 5.24
C PRO A 204 -23.34 -10.76 5.28
N VAL A 205 -22.71 -10.96 6.44
CA VAL A 205 -21.53 -11.84 6.57
C VAL A 205 -21.79 -13.29 6.15
N THR A 206 -23.06 -13.74 6.14
CA THR A 206 -23.50 -15.07 5.70
C THR A 206 -23.75 -15.18 4.20
N SER A 207 -23.61 -14.09 3.44
CA SER A 207 -23.87 -14.05 2.00
C SER A 207 -22.66 -14.47 1.16
N ARG A 208 -22.91 -14.95 -0.06
CA ARG A 208 -21.84 -15.23 -1.04
C ARG A 208 -21.13 -13.97 -1.54
N ASP A 209 -21.85 -12.85 -1.64
CA ASP A 209 -21.25 -11.57 -2.04
C ASP A 209 -20.20 -11.11 -1.01
N PHE A 210 -20.49 -11.33 0.27
CA PHE A 210 -19.50 -11.09 1.33
C PHE A 210 -18.26 -11.97 1.16
N GLU A 211 -18.44 -13.28 0.97
CA GLU A 211 -17.34 -14.22 0.75
C GLU A 211 -16.43 -13.79 -0.40
N GLN A 212 -17.04 -13.47 -1.54
CA GLN A 212 -16.31 -13.08 -2.75
C GLN A 212 -15.51 -11.80 -2.54
N ARG A 213 -16.13 -10.74 -1.97
CA ARG A 213 -15.42 -9.48 -1.70
C ARG A 213 -14.33 -9.69 -0.65
N PHE A 214 -14.60 -10.44 0.41
CA PHE A 214 -13.63 -10.72 1.46
C PHE A 214 -12.39 -11.44 0.90
N GLN A 215 -12.56 -12.50 0.10
CA GLN A 215 -11.44 -13.21 -0.51
C GLN A 215 -10.67 -12.34 -1.52
N ARG A 216 -11.41 -11.56 -2.33
CA ARG A 216 -10.83 -10.65 -3.31
C ARG A 216 -9.96 -9.56 -2.67
N SER A 217 -10.32 -9.04 -1.50
CA SER A 217 -9.54 -7.99 -0.83
C SER A 217 -8.44 -8.55 0.07
N THR A 218 -8.68 -9.65 0.80
CA THR A 218 -7.69 -10.18 1.77
C THR A 218 -6.43 -10.72 1.12
N LEU A 219 -6.52 -11.39 -0.03
CA LEU A 219 -5.36 -11.96 -0.71
C LEU A 219 -4.40 -10.88 -1.25
N PRO A 220 -4.84 -9.87 -2.03
CA PRO A 220 -3.95 -8.80 -2.50
C PRO A 220 -3.32 -8.00 -1.36
N MET A 221 -4.06 -7.64 -0.32
CA MET A 221 -3.48 -6.95 0.84
C MET A 221 -2.36 -7.75 1.49
N GLY A 222 -2.53 -9.08 1.63
CA GLY A 222 -1.48 -9.96 2.13
C GLY A 222 -0.24 -10.00 1.23
N VAL A 223 -0.41 -9.87 -0.08
CA VAL A 223 0.70 -9.76 -1.05
C VAL A 223 1.39 -8.41 -0.93
N LEU A 224 0.65 -7.31 -0.89
CA LEU A 224 1.20 -5.95 -0.77
C LEU A 224 2.01 -5.78 0.53
N ILE A 225 1.51 -6.32 1.65
CA ILE A 225 2.26 -6.32 2.92
C ILE A 225 3.55 -7.13 2.80
N LYS A 226 3.52 -8.29 2.12
CA LYS A 226 4.71 -9.11 1.88
C LYS A 226 5.72 -8.41 0.97
N GLU A 227 5.25 -7.73 -0.07
CA GLU A 227 6.10 -6.99 -1.00
C GLU A 227 6.91 -5.91 -0.28
N VAL A 228 6.26 -5.14 0.60
CA VAL A 228 6.96 -4.09 1.36
C VAL A 228 7.89 -4.68 2.42
N THR A 229 7.53 -5.79 3.07
CA THR A 229 8.32 -6.38 4.15
C THR A 229 9.51 -7.21 3.67
N LEU A 230 9.37 -7.93 2.56
CA LEU A 230 10.43 -8.79 1.99
C LEU A 230 11.25 -8.06 0.90
N GLY A 231 10.76 -6.92 0.43
CA GLY A 231 11.25 -6.24 -0.76
C GLY A 231 10.75 -6.92 -2.04
N SER A 232 10.72 -6.18 -3.15
CA SER A 232 10.16 -6.58 -4.46
C SER A 232 10.88 -7.72 -5.19
N ARG A 233 11.67 -8.55 -4.49
CA ARG A 233 12.47 -9.64 -5.08
C ARG A 233 11.69 -10.93 -5.36
N SER A 234 10.37 -10.92 -5.26
CA SER A 234 9.53 -12.12 -5.38
C SER A 234 8.65 -12.18 -6.64
N GLY A 235 8.99 -11.46 -7.71
CA GLY A 235 8.30 -11.50 -9.01
C GLY A 235 9.25 -11.75 -10.16
#